data_AF-A0AAX6F3Q0-F1
#
_entry.id   AF-A0AAX6F3Q0-F1
#
_cell.length_a   1.000
_cell.length_b   1.000
_cell.length_c   1.000
_cell.angle_alpha   90.00
_cell.angle_beta   90.00
_cell.angle_gamma   90.00
#
_symmetry.space_group_name_H-M   'P 1'
#
loop_
_entity.id
_entity.type
_entity.pdbx_description
1 polymer ?
#
loop_
_entity_poly.entity_id
_entity_poly.type
_entity_poly.pdbx_seq_one_letter_code
_entity_poly.pdbx_strand_id
1 'polypeptide(L)'
;MSSSLGRLAKPSQSLLPTPSPHSQLLAYIRTHLLPPTTPNPPPLTPAHLLKFLRHRLRHHPTLHEYDLHVFLWAPRLLPSFRHDHTTYEYMARSLAGTHRLDPLLRLLRRLVLPRPCPCSASSIFSCPRLLPTFRVAVAALARAGRLDDAVAAFEDVARVIDSRPDAGMYNLIIDGFARAGSREKAVEWYARMVRDRVRPDVCTFNIFISSCFRAGSFDAGLGWFKEMKAKGVVPNVVSFNTLIKGFFRQKKFKEGIGVAREMLDMGCIFSVATCEILMNDLCKEGRVSEMSGLLMEFLRKGAIPDGFDCLILVEALSARGEVGKALEMVNAFWDKGISVSIVTCSTLIEGLRNSGKIDEAVRLMERMTDKGMILDRITCNCLLEDLCGYGRTVEADRLRVLAMKKGFQPDNVTFGILVRGFSKEGRRREGEKVVDEMLDADLIPNIATYNHLMDGLRIGSKSYS
;
A
#
# COMPACT_ATOMS: atom_id res chain seq x y z
N MET A 1 4.38 35.79 -60.77
CA MET A 1 3.50 35.34 -59.69
C MET A 1 4.28 34.38 -58.79
N SER A 2 4.39 34.78 -57.52
CA SER A 2 4.67 33.99 -56.29
C SER A 2 5.78 32.93 -56.23
N SER A 3 6.81 33.21 -55.40
CA SER A 3 7.23 32.44 -54.19
C SER A 3 8.72 32.69 -53.90
N SER A 4 9.10 33.62 -53.01
CA SER A 4 9.30 33.43 -51.55
C SER A 4 10.30 32.32 -51.16
N LEU A 5 11.60 32.62 -51.20
CA LEU A 5 12.65 31.91 -50.43
C LEU A 5 13.89 32.82 -50.34
N GLY A 6 14.14 33.40 -49.17
CA GLY A 6 15.30 34.26 -48.91
C GLY A 6 15.49 34.48 -47.41
N ARG A 7 16.35 33.65 -46.83
CA ARG A 7 16.65 33.51 -45.40
C ARG A 7 17.02 34.85 -44.73
N LEU A 8 16.25 35.26 -43.73
CA LEU A 8 16.68 36.24 -42.73
C LEU A 8 17.55 35.50 -41.69
N ALA A 9 18.83 35.84 -41.66
CA ALA A 9 19.78 35.42 -40.64
C ALA A 9 19.31 35.94 -39.27
N LYS A 10 19.08 35.04 -38.32
CA LYS A 10 18.98 35.40 -36.89
C LYS A 10 20.40 35.68 -36.36
N PRO A 11 20.62 36.76 -35.61
CA PRO A 11 21.92 37.05 -35.03
C PRO A 11 22.28 35.96 -34.01
N SER A 12 23.55 35.58 -34.06
CA SER A 12 24.24 34.66 -33.16
C SER A 12 23.90 34.93 -31.70
N GLN A 13 23.20 33.97 -31.07
CA GLN A 13 23.20 33.86 -29.61
C GLN A 13 24.65 33.70 -29.17
N SER A 14 25.15 34.73 -28.49
CA SER A 14 26.42 34.69 -27.77
C SER A 14 26.41 33.47 -26.85
N LEU A 15 27.35 32.57 -27.10
CA LEU A 15 27.77 31.51 -26.18
C LEU A 15 28.37 32.18 -24.92
N LEU A 16 27.51 32.71 -24.05
CA LEU A 16 27.88 32.90 -22.65
C LEU A 16 28.12 31.49 -22.09
N PRO A 17 29.33 31.17 -21.59
CA PRO A 17 29.57 29.88 -21.00
C PRO A 17 28.55 29.71 -19.87
N THR A 18 27.77 28.63 -19.93
CA THR A 18 26.88 28.28 -18.83
C THR A 18 27.71 28.35 -17.54
N PRO A 19 27.31 29.17 -16.55
CA PRO A 19 28.15 29.38 -15.38
C PRO A 19 28.42 28.01 -14.77
N SER A 20 29.69 27.73 -14.47
CA SER A 20 30.09 26.44 -13.90
C SER A 20 29.18 26.07 -12.72
N PRO A 21 28.87 24.79 -12.50
CA PRO A 21 27.99 24.37 -11.39
C PRO A 21 28.42 24.96 -10.04
N HIS A 22 29.72 25.16 -9.85
CA HIS A 22 30.30 25.79 -8.68
C HIS A 22 29.96 27.29 -8.54
N SER A 23 29.98 28.08 -9.63
CA SER A 23 29.60 29.50 -9.57
C SER A 23 28.09 29.69 -9.39
N GLN A 24 27.27 28.81 -9.96
CA GLN A 24 25.83 28.77 -9.72
C GLN A 24 25.50 28.43 -8.27
N LEU A 25 26.18 27.42 -7.70
CA LEU A 25 26.02 27.05 -6.30
C LEU A 25 26.41 28.19 -5.36
N LEU A 26 27.54 28.86 -5.60
CA LEU A 26 27.98 29.98 -4.76
C LEU A 26 27.01 31.16 -4.82
N ALA A 27 26.48 31.49 -6.00
CA ALA A 27 25.44 32.50 -6.13
C ALA A 27 24.19 32.12 -5.34
N TYR A 28 23.73 30.87 -5.47
CA TYR A 28 22.54 30.35 -4.79
C TYR A 28 22.69 30.31 -3.26
N ILE A 29 23.89 29.99 -2.75
CA ILE A 29 24.19 30.05 -1.32
C ILE A 29 24.18 31.50 -0.83
N ARG A 30 24.77 32.43 -1.58
CA ARG A 30 24.80 33.87 -1.23
C ARG A 30 23.41 34.49 -1.18
N THR A 31 22.49 34.07 -2.05
CA THR A 31 21.13 34.61 -2.11
C THR A 31 20.19 34.05 -1.04
N HIS A 32 20.43 32.82 -0.57
CA HIS A 32 19.42 32.10 0.23
C HIS A 32 19.90 31.57 1.59
N LEU A 33 21.20 31.46 1.83
CA LEU A 33 21.76 30.96 3.09
C LEU A 33 22.48 32.05 3.89
N LEU A 34 23.15 32.98 3.21
CA LEU A 34 23.84 34.09 3.87
C LEU A 34 22.84 35.22 4.20
N PRO A 35 22.94 35.85 5.38
CA PRO A 35 22.13 37.01 5.72
C PRO A 35 22.37 38.18 4.75
N PRO A 36 21.37 39.06 4.52
CA PRO A 36 21.54 40.26 3.69
C PRO A 36 22.66 41.14 4.26
N THR A 37 23.30 41.92 3.37
CA THR A 37 24.37 42.88 3.68
C THR A 37 23.86 44.02 4.57
N THR A 38 23.64 43.73 5.85
CA THR A 38 23.39 44.70 6.91
C THR A 38 24.61 44.75 7.83
N PRO A 39 24.88 45.86 8.53
CA PRO A 39 26.13 46.06 9.27
C PRO A 39 26.32 45.14 10.49
N ASN A 40 25.30 44.36 10.90
CA ASN A 40 25.40 43.33 11.94
C ASN A 40 24.40 42.20 11.67
N PRO A 41 24.73 41.24 10.80
CA PRO A 41 23.85 40.12 10.51
C PRO A 41 23.89 39.06 11.64
N PRO A 42 22.77 38.39 11.94
CA PRO A 42 22.76 37.33 12.94
C PRO A 42 23.68 36.17 12.51
N PRO A 43 24.40 35.53 13.46
CA PRO A 43 25.32 34.44 13.13
C PRO A 43 24.57 33.26 12.49
N LEU A 44 25.18 32.65 11.46
CA LEU A 44 24.63 31.46 10.83
C LEU A 44 24.51 30.35 11.89
N THR A 45 23.32 29.78 12.06
CA THR A 45 23.07 28.69 13.00
C THR A 45 22.89 27.37 12.25
N PRO A 46 23.13 26.22 12.89
CA PRO A 46 22.83 24.91 12.32
C PRO A 46 21.38 24.77 11.82
N ALA A 47 20.41 25.41 12.50
CA ALA A 47 19.01 25.44 12.10
C ALA A 47 18.79 26.18 10.77
N HIS A 48 19.46 27.31 10.54
CA HIS A 48 19.40 28.05 9.27
C HIS A 48 19.94 27.20 8.11
N LEU A 49 21.09 26.53 8.32
CA LEU A 49 21.66 25.61 7.33
C LEU A 49 20.73 24.43 7.04
N LEU A 50 20.16 23.82 8.08
CA LEU A 50 19.23 22.70 7.95
C LEU A 50 17.98 23.09 7.15
N LYS A 51 17.40 24.27 7.40
CA LYS A 51 16.23 24.79 6.68
C LYS A 51 16.54 24.97 5.20
N PHE A 52 17.70 25.53 4.88
CA PHE A 52 18.16 25.69 3.50
C PHE A 52 18.33 24.34 2.80
N LEU A 53 19.06 23.40 3.42
CA LEU A 53 19.29 22.08 2.83
C LEU A 53 17.97 21.33 2.58
N ARG A 54 17.05 21.33 3.56
CA ARG A 54 15.76 20.62 3.49
C ARG A 54 14.80 21.20 2.46
N HIS A 55 14.62 22.51 2.46
CA HIS A 55 13.49 23.15 1.75
C HIS A 55 13.90 23.85 0.45
N ARG A 56 15.19 24.14 0.26
CA ARG A 56 15.68 24.85 -0.93
C ARG A 56 16.56 23.95 -1.77
N LEU A 57 17.62 23.40 -1.19
CA LEU A 57 18.62 22.66 -1.96
C LEU A 57 18.11 21.27 -2.40
N ARG A 58 17.41 20.54 -1.52
CA ARG A 58 16.91 19.18 -1.82
C ARG A 58 15.98 19.12 -3.04
N HIS A 59 15.19 20.16 -3.28
CA HIS A 59 14.24 20.22 -4.39
C HIS A 59 14.82 20.91 -5.63
N HIS A 60 16.09 21.32 -5.60
CA HIS A 60 16.71 22.03 -6.72
C HIS A 60 17.10 21.05 -7.84
N PRO A 61 16.69 21.28 -9.09
CA PRO A 61 16.88 20.31 -10.19
C PRO A 61 18.36 19.98 -10.46
N THR A 62 19.27 20.95 -10.31
CA THR A 62 20.69 20.78 -10.68
C THR A 62 21.68 20.82 -9.50
N LEU A 63 21.25 21.29 -8.32
CA LEU A 63 22.16 21.59 -7.20
C LEU A 63 21.97 20.67 -5.99
N HIS A 64 20.96 19.79 -6.03
CA HIS A 64 20.62 18.91 -4.91
C HIS A 64 21.76 17.95 -4.52
N GLU A 65 22.64 17.57 -5.47
CA GLU A 65 23.79 16.70 -5.21
C GLU A 65 24.95 17.38 -4.46
N TYR A 66 24.94 18.71 -4.35
CA TYR A 66 26.00 19.49 -3.69
C TYR A 66 25.75 19.73 -2.20
N ASP A 67 24.71 19.13 -1.62
CA ASP A 67 24.37 19.19 -0.19
C ASP A 67 25.57 18.93 0.74
N LEU A 68 26.40 17.92 0.44
CA LEU A 68 27.61 17.63 1.19
C LEU A 68 28.67 18.73 1.02
N HIS A 69 28.81 19.30 -0.18
CA HIS A 69 29.74 20.41 -0.40
C HIS A 69 29.35 21.63 0.43
N VAL A 70 28.05 21.97 0.49
CA VAL A 70 27.53 23.05 1.34
C VAL A 70 27.78 22.75 2.81
N PHE A 71 27.51 21.52 3.26
CA PHE A 71 27.74 21.09 4.63
C PHE A 71 29.22 21.17 5.04
N LEU A 72 30.14 20.76 4.16
CA LEU A 72 31.58 20.85 4.39
C LEU A 72 32.13 22.27 4.29
N TRP A 73 31.44 23.14 3.54
CA TRP A 73 31.81 24.53 3.34
C TRP A 73 31.44 25.43 4.53
N ALA A 74 30.30 25.19 5.19
CA ALA A 74 29.82 26.07 6.27
C ALA A 74 30.83 26.34 7.43
N PRO A 75 31.55 25.34 7.97
CA PRO A 75 32.56 25.60 9.03
C PRO A 75 33.86 26.26 8.54
N ARG A 76 34.12 26.28 7.22
CA ARG A 76 35.33 26.90 6.64
C ARG A 76 35.20 28.41 6.48
N LEU A 77 33.97 28.92 6.36
CA LEU A 77 33.69 30.34 6.14
C LEU A 77 33.59 31.12 7.45
N LEU A 78 33.04 30.50 8.50
CA LEU A 78 32.75 31.15 9.77
C LEU A 78 33.47 30.38 10.90
N PRO A 79 34.54 30.93 11.49
CA PRO A 79 35.30 30.27 12.57
C PRO A 79 34.45 29.91 13.80
N SER A 80 33.33 30.61 13.99
CA SER A 80 32.37 30.39 15.08
C SER A 80 31.31 29.31 14.78
N PHE A 81 31.14 28.90 13.52
CA PHE A 81 30.12 27.93 13.15
C PHE A 81 30.55 26.50 13.47
N ARG A 82 29.70 25.76 14.18
CA ARG A 82 29.86 24.32 14.43
C ARG A 82 28.58 23.59 14.10
N HIS A 83 28.73 22.44 13.45
CA HIS A 83 27.60 21.54 13.19
C HIS A 83 27.09 20.95 14.51
N ASP A 84 25.78 20.71 14.56
CA ASP A 84 25.12 20.02 15.67
C ASP A 84 24.67 18.61 15.25
N HIS A 85 24.11 17.85 16.19
CA HIS A 85 23.63 16.49 15.91
C HIS A 85 22.59 16.45 14.79
N THR A 86 21.77 17.48 14.64
CA THR A 86 20.66 17.51 13.67
C THR A 86 21.17 17.70 12.25
N THR A 87 22.23 18.50 12.05
CA THR A 87 22.84 18.69 10.74
C THR A 87 23.62 17.44 10.30
N TYR A 88 24.32 16.77 11.23
CA TYR A 88 24.98 15.48 10.95
C TYR A 88 23.97 14.39 10.60
N GLU A 89 22.89 14.26 11.38
CA GLU A 89 21.87 13.25 11.15
C GLU A 89 21.13 13.47 9.83
N TYR A 90 20.83 14.73 9.48
CA TYR A 90 20.28 15.05 8.16
C TYR A 90 21.25 14.69 7.03
N MET A 91 22.53 15.04 7.17
CA MET A 91 23.52 14.73 6.14
C MET A 91 23.69 13.22 5.97
N ALA A 92 23.74 12.45 7.06
CA ALA A 92 23.77 10.99 6.99
C ALA A 92 22.54 10.41 6.28
N ARG A 93 21.33 10.93 6.56
CA ARG A 93 20.11 10.52 5.85
C ARG A 93 20.14 10.89 4.37
N SER A 94 20.63 12.07 4.02
CA SER A 94 20.72 12.52 2.64
C SER A 94 21.68 11.64 1.83
N LEU A 95 22.87 11.38 2.38
CA LEU A 95 23.86 10.51 1.75
C LEU A 95 23.39 9.06 1.64
N ALA A 96 22.74 8.55 2.69
CA ALA A 96 22.12 7.22 2.68
C ALA A 96 21.02 7.11 1.61
N GLY A 97 20.12 8.09 1.52
CA GLY A 97 19.02 8.10 0.55
C GLY A 97 19.47 8.29 -0.90
N THR A 98 20.62 8.93 -1.11
CA THR A 98 21.25 9.10 -2.44
C THR A 98 22.29 8.02 -2.75
N HIS A 99 22.39 6.97 -1.93
CA HIS A 99 23.37 5.87 -2.08
C HIS A 99 24.84 6.31 -2.15
N ARG A 100 25.19 7.49 -1.61
CA ARG A 100 26.57 8.01 -1.55
C ARG A 100 27.30 7.49 -0.32
N LEU A 101 27.73 6.23 -0.38
CA LEU A 101 28.26 5.48 0.78
C LEU A 101 29.70 5.88 1.19
N ASP A 102 30.62 6.16 0.28
CA ASP A 102 31.98 6.59 0.67
C ASP A 102 32.01 7.99 1.31
N PRO A 103 31.24 8.98 0.83
CA PRO A 103 31.07 10.23 1.55
C PRO A 103 30.43 10.04 2.94
N LEU A 104 29.49 9.11 3.08
CA LEU A 104 28.88 8.77 4.37
C LEU A 104 29.90 8.18 5.35
N LEU A 105 30.77 7.26 4.91
CA LEU A 105 31.86 6.73 5.74
C LEU A 105 32.86 7.82 6.14
N ARG A 106 33.19 8.74 5.22
CA ARG A 106 34.02 9.90 5.55
C ARG A 106 33.35 10.82 6.58
N LEU A 107 32.03 10.97 6.54
CA LEU A 107 31.27 11.72 7.55
C LEU A 107 31.35 11.03 8.92
N LEU A 108 31.20 9.70 8.98
CA LEU A 108 31.33 8.94 10.23
C LEU A 108 32.73 9.03 10.82
N ARG A 109 33.78 8.84 10.01
CA ARG A 109 35.17 8.98 10.49
C ARG A 109 35.45 10.36 11.08
N ARG A 110 34.83 11.42 10.55
CA ARG A 110 34.92 12.78 11.11
C ARG A 110 34.22 12.93 12.46
N LEU A 111 33.23 12.09 12.75
CA LEU A 111 32.55 12.03 14.05
C LEU A 111 33.30 11.17 15.08
N VAL A 112 34.13 10.22 14.63
CA VAL A 112 34.92 9.29 15.48
C VAL A 112 36.30 9.85 15.85
N LEU A 113 36.92 10.63 14.96
CA LEU A 113 38.23 11.27 15.17
C LEU A 113 38.13 12.50 16.10
N PRO A 114 39.21 12.93 16.78
CA PRO A 114 39.15 13.74 18.00
C PRO A 114 38.79 15.20 17.71
N ARG A 115 37.51 15.45 17.44
CA ARG A 115 36.84 16.72 17.68
C ARG A 115 35.48 16.38 18.27
N PRO A 116 35.27 16.69 19.56
CA PRO A 116 34.27 16.07 20.41
C PRO A 116 32.88 16.36 19.87
N CYS A 117 31.93 15.54 20.31
CA CYS A 117 30.51 15.87 20.29
C CYS A 117 30.26 17.39 20.25
N PRO A 118 29.33 17.89 19.41
CA PRO A 118 28.88 19.29 19.42
C PRO A 118 28.50 19.85 20.81
N CYS A 119 28.36 18.97 21.81
CA CYS A 119 27.94 19.24 23.16
C CYS A 119 29.05 19.61 24.18
N SER A 120 30.35 19.33 23.96
CA SER A 120 31.40 19.90 24.85
C SER A 120 32.78 19.96 24.17
N ALA A 121 33.55 21.01 24.44
CA ALA A 121 34.93 21.16 23.94
C ALA A 121 35.97 20.47 24.85
N SER A 122 35.55 19.87 25.95
CA SER A 122 36.41 19.26 26.96
C SER A 122 35.82 17.93 27.47
N SER A 123 36.64 16.89 27.37
CA SER A 123 36.49 15.53 27.90
C SER A 123 35.53 14.58 27.14
N ILE A 124 36.13 13.52 26.58
CA ILE A 124 35.96 12.07 26.86
C ILE A 124 34.52 11.48 26.99
N PHE A 125 33.44 12.26 26.98
CA PHE A 125 32.11 11.73 27.23
C PHE A 125 31.32 11.36 25.97
N SER A 126 30.87 10.13 26.01
CA SER A 126 29.89 9.46 25.18
C SER A 126 28.64 10.28 24.92
N CYS A 127 28.30 10.49 23.65
CA CYS A 127 27.09 11.24 23.28
C CYS A 127 26.03 10.33 22.64
N PRO A 128 24.96 9.99 23.36
CA PRO A 128 23.83 9.21 22.83
C PRO A 128 23.16 9.86 21.60
N ARG A 129 23.27 11.18 21.43
CA ARG A 129 22.67 11.91 20.30
C ARG A 129 23.34 11.61 18.95
N LEU A 130 24.46 10.90 18.93
CA LEU A 130 25.09 10.41 17.69
C LEU A 130 24.49 9.09 17.21
N LEU A 131 23.83 8.32 18.09
CA LEU A 131 23.26 7.01 17.77
C LEU A 131 22.34 7.03 16.54
N PRO A 132 21.42 8.02 16.36
CA PRO A 132 20.58 8.07 15.15
C PRO A 132 21.38 8.22 13.85
N THR A 133 22.48 8.98 13.88
CA THR A 133 23.35 9.21 12.70
C THR A 133 24.03 7.91 12.29
N PHE A 134 24.61 7.19 13.24
CA PHE A 134 25.23 5.90 12.97
C PHE A 134 24.20 4.82 12.61
N ARG A 135 23.01 4.82 13.24
CA ARG A 135 21.93 3.90 12.88
C ARG A 135 21.52 4.04 11.42
N VAL A 136 21.38 5.28 10.94
CA VAL A 136 21.10 5.56 9.52
C VAL A 136 22.22 5.02 8.63
N ALA A 137 23.48 5.22 9.03
CA ALA A 137 24.61 4.82 8.23
C ALA A 137 24.82 3.30 8.17
N VAL A 138 24.77 2.62 9.32
CA VAL A 138 24.81 1.16 9.42
C VAL A 138 23.68 0.54 8.61
N ALA A 139 22.45 1.08 8.71
CA ALA A 139 21.33 0.60 7.92
C ALA A 139 21.54 0.77 6.40
N ALA A 140 22.14 1.88 5.96
CA ALA A 140 22.44 2.13 4.56
C ALA A 140 23.51 1.16 4.03
N LEU A 141 24.60 1.00 4.78
CA LEU A 141 25.71 0.09 4.44
C LEU A 141 25.25 -1.37 4.41
N ALA A 142 24.47 -1.80 5.40
CA ALA A 142 23.92 -3.15 5.47
C ALA A 142 22.98 -3.46 4.29
N ARG A 143 22.09 -2.52 3.92
CA ARG A 143 21.21 -2.67 2.75
C ARG A 143 21.98 -2.71 1.43
N ALA A 144 23.11 -2.01 1.35
CA ALA A 144 23.98 -2.00 0.17
C ALA A 144 24.92 -3.21 0.09
N GLY A 145 24.89 -4.13 1.07
CA GLY A 145 25.77 -5.29 1.11
C GLY A 145 27.21 -4.99 1.54
N ARG A 146 27.54 -3.75 1.91
CA ARG A 146 28.87 -3.37 2.46
C ARG A 146 28.95 -3.73 3.95
N LEU A 147 28.90 -5.02 4.23
CA LEU A 147 28.74 -5.54 5.59
C LEU A 147 29.96 -5.26 6.49
N ASP A 148 31.18 -5.31 5.94
CA ASP A 148 32.40 -5.02 6.72
C ASP A 148 32.44 -3.55 7.16
N ASP A 149 32.03 -2.63 6.28
CA ASP A 149 31.90 -1.21 6.62
C ASP A 149 30.77 -0.96 7.62
N ALA A 150 29.67 -1.71 7.53
CA ALA A 150 28.57 -1.63 8.49
C ALA A 150 29.02 -2.10 9.88
N VAL A 151 29.79 -3.18 9.95
CA VAL A 151 30.40 -3.69 11.20
C VAL A 151 31.39 -2.67 11.76
N ALA A 152 32.28 -2.11 10.93
CA ALA A 152 33.22 -1.08 11.37
C ALA A 152 32.48 0.14 11.95
N ALA A 153 31.42 0.62 11.28
CA ALA A 153 30.58 1.70 11.77
C ALA A 153 29.86 1.35 13.09
N PHE A 154 29.47 0.08 13.28
CA PHE A 154 28.90 -0.39 14.54
C PHE A 154 29.95 -0.37 15.68
N GLU A 155 31.17 -0.86 15.43
CA GLU A 155 32.26 -0.81 16.43
C GLU A 155 32.71 0.61 16.76
N ASP A 156 32.64 1.52 15.79
CA ASP A 156 32.87 2.94 16.01
C ASP A 156 31.83 3.52 16.98
N VAL A 157 30.54 3.14 16.86
CA VAL A 157 29.51 3.53 17.83
C VAL A 157 29.82 2.99 19.22
N ALA A 158 30.17 1.71 19.32
CA ALA A 158 30.44 1.07 20.60
C ALA A 158 31.64 1.72 21.33
N ARG A 159 32.58 2.30 20.59
CA ARG A 159 33.71 3.07 21.16
C ARG A 159 33.36 4.49 21.53
N VAL A 160 32.53 5.16 20.73
CA VAL A 160 32.15 6.57 20.93
C VAL A 160 31.02 6.74 21.94
N ILE A 161 30.24 5.68 22.18
CA ILE A 161 29.14 5.68 23.12
C ILE A 161 29.39 4.60 24.19
N ASP A 162 29.69 5.02 25.41
CA ASP A 162 29.78 4.23 26.66
C ASP A 162 28.42 3.65 27.10
N SER A 163 27.42 3.72 26.23
CA SER A 163 26.16 2.99 26.35
C SER A 163 26.13 1.87 25.33
N ARG A 164 25.74 0.68 25.78
CA ARG A 164 25.60 -0.50 24.92
C ARG A 164 24.65 -0.21 23.74
N PRO A 165 25.02 -0.59 22.50
CA PRO A 165 24.11 -0.51 21.37
C PRO A 165 22.78 -1.21 21.68
N ASP A 166 21.68 -0.59 21.27
CA ASP A 166 20.34 -1.14 21.48
C ASP A 166 20.08 -2.36 20.57
N ALA A 167 18.97 -3.06 20.81
CA ALA A 167 18.55 -4.19 19.98
C ALA A 167 18.37 -3.77 18.50
N GLY A 168 17.94 -2.53 18.26
CA GLY A 168 17.77 -1.98 16.92
C GLY A 168 19.07 -1.96 16.11
N MET A 169 20.19 -1.57 16.71
CA MET A 169 21.50 -1.57 16.06
C MET A 169 21.98 -2.97 15.73
N TYR A 170 21.83 -3.92 16.67
CA TYR A 170 22.14 -5.33 16.44
C TYR A 170 21.31 -5.91 15.29
N ASN A 171 20.00 -5.63 15.28
CA ASN A 171 19.08 -6.08 14.24
C ASN A 171 19.48 -5.59 12.84
N LEU A 172 20.10 -4.42 12.70
CA LEU A 172 20.59 -3.94 11.39
C LEU A 172 21.73 -4.81 10.84
N ILE A 173 22.69 -5.18 11.69
CA ILE A 173 23.81 -6.04 11.31
C ILE A 173 23.32 -7.46 11.02
N ILE A 174 22.48 -8.00 11.90
CA ILE A 174 21.88 -9.34 11.74
C ILE A 174 21.06 -9.40 10.44
N ASP A 175 20.19 -8.42 10.15
CA ASP A 175 19.43 -8.37 8.88
C ASP A 175 20.34 -8.26 7.67
N GLY A 176 21.41 -7.46 7.75
CA GLY A 176 22.42 -7.36 6.69
C GLY A 176 23.03 -8.72 6.32
N PHE A 177 23.57 -9.45 7.30
CA PHE A 177 24.14 -10.78 7.07
C PHE A 177 23.08 -11.80 6.64
N ALA A 178 21.89 -11.75 7.24
CA ALA A 178 20.78 -12.65 6.93
C ALA A 178 20.23 -12.46 5.51
N ARG A 179 20.28 -11.24 4.96
CA ARG A 179 19.92 -10.95 3.55
C ARG A 179 21.01 -11.33 2.57
N ALA A 180 22.28 -11.22 2.95
CA ALA A 180 23.43 -11.65 2.14
C ALA A 180 23.63 -13.18 2.13
N GLY A 181 22.77 -13.95 2.82
CA GLY A 181 22.87 -15.41 2.90
C GLY A 181 23.93 -15.93 3.88
N SER A 182 24.68 -15.04 4.54
CA SER A 182 25.71 -15.37 5.53
C SER A 182 25.08 -15.71 6.89
N ARG A 183 24.38 -16.84 6.98
CA ARG A 183 23.59 -17.22 8.17
C ARG A 183 24.45 -17.41 9.42
N GLU A 184 25.62 -18.02 9.27
CA GLU A 184 26.57 -18.25 10.37
C GLU A 184 26.95 -16.95 11.07
N LYS A 185 27.33 -15.93 10.29
CA LYS A 185 27.63 -14.59 10.82
C LYS A 185 26.41 -13.95 11.49
N ALA A 186 25.22 -14.10 10.93
CA ALA A 186 24.00 -13.58 11.56
C ALA A 186 23.77 -14.22 12.95
N VAL A 187 23.97 -15.54 13.09
CA VAL A 187 23.87 -16.27 14.36
C VAL A 187 24.98 -15.86 15.33
N GLU A 188 26.21 -15.64 14.85
CA GLU A 188 27.32 -15.13 15.67
C GLU A 188 26.97 -13.75 16.27
N TRP A 189 26.39 -12.85 15.47
CA TRP A 189 25.95 -11.54 15.95
C TRP A 189 24.78 -11.63 16.95
N TYR A 190 23.89 -12.61 16.79
CA TYR A 190 22.88 -12.91 17.82
C TYR A 190 23.52 -13.42 19.13
N ALA A 191 24.49 -14.33 19.04
CA ALA A 191 25.21 -14.81 20.21
C ALA A 191 25.95 -13.66 20.92
N ARG A 192 26.54 -12.73 20.15
CA ARG A 192 27.13 -11.50 20.68
C ARG A 192 26.08 -10.61 21.36
N MET A 193 24.94 -10.38 20.74
CA MET A 193 23.84 -9.59 21.33
C MET A 193 23.44 -10.13 22.71
N VAL A 194 23.29 -11.45 22.83
CA VAL A 194 22.96 -12.13 24.09
C VAL A 194 24.10 -12.01 25.11
N ARG A 195 25.36 -12.23 24.70
CA ARG A 195 26.55 -12.07 25.56
C ARG A 195 26.67 -10.65 26.12
N ASP A 196 26.34 -9.65 25.31
CA ASP A 196 26.34 -8.23 25.68
C ASP A 196 25.13 -7.86 26.55
N ARG A 197 24.28 -8.84 26.90
CA ARG A 197 23.05 -8.72 27.68
C ARG A 197 22.02 -7.77 27.06
N VAL A 198 22.04 -7.62 25.73
CA VAL A 198 21.00 -6.91 24.99
C VAL A 198 19.87 -7.90 24.72
N ARG A 199 18.65 -7.58 25.19
CA ARG A 199 17.50 -8.49 25.03
C ARG A 199 17.05 -8.53 23.56
N PRO A 200 17.02 -9.72 22.92
CA PRO A 200 16.41 -9.89 21.61
C PRO A 200 14.94 -9.45 21.63
N ASP A 201 14.50 -8.81 20.55
CA ASP A 201 13.12 -8.37 20.39
C ASP A 201 12.42 -9.15 19.27
N VAL A 202 11.15 -8.82 19.01
CA VAL A 202 10.36 -9.42 17.95
C VAL A 202 11.02 -9.25 16.57
N CYS A 203 11.71 -8.13 16.34
CA CYS A 203 12.40 -7.87 15.09
C CYS A 203 13.59 -8.80 14.90
N THR A 204 14.37 -9.06 15.96
CA THR A 204 15.50 -10.02 15.94
C THR A 204 15.07 -11.38 15.43
N PHE A 205 14.03 -11.96 16.03
CA PHE A 205 13.54 -13.29 15.64
C PHE A 205 12.89 -13.30 14.25
N ASN A 206 12.15 -12.25 13.88
CA ASN A 206 11.55 -12.15 12.55
C ASN A 206 12.60 -12.06 11.43
N ILE A 207 13.77 -11.47 11.68
CA ILE A 207 14.89 -11.50 10.73
C ILE A 207 15.32 -12.94 10.47
N PHE A 208 15.57 -13.73 11.52
CA PHE A 208 15.98 -15.13 11.38
C PHE A 208 14.90 -16.00 10.73
N ILE A 209 13.64 -15.87 11.17
CA ILE A 209 12.51 -16.59 10.58
C ILE A 209 12.42 -16.25 9.09
N SER A 210 12.37 -14.96 8.72
CA SER A 210 12.26 -14.55 7.32
C SER A 210 13.45 -15.04 6.45
N SER A 211 14.65 -15.06 7.00
CA SER A 211 15.86 -15.54 6.32
C SER A 211 15.81 -17.06 6.09
N CYS A 212 15.44 -17.83 7.11
CA CYS A 212 15.30 -19.27 7.02
C CYS A 212 14.25 -19.68 5.96
N PHE A 213 13.09 -19.02 5.96
CA PHE A 213 12.01 -19.30 5.00
C PHE A 213 12.34 -18.86 3.57
N ARG A 214 13.05 -17.75 3.38
CA ARG A 214 13.56 -17.36 2.05
C ARG A 214 14.51 -18.40 1.46
N ALA A 215 15.19 -19.14 2.33
CA ALA A 215 16.27 -20.01 1.93
C ALA A 215 15.96 -21.49 2.14
N GLY A 216 14.67 -21.85 2.24
CA GLY A 216 14.18 -23.23 2.25
C GLY A 216 14.26 -23.97 3.58
N SER A 217 14.91 -23.40 4.61
CA SER A 217 15.22 -24.11 5.87
C SER A 217 14.15 -23.92 6.94
N PHE A 218 13.01 -24.58 6.77
CA PHE A 218 11.84 -24.41 7.64
C PHE A 218 12.03 -24.84 9.08
N ASP A 219 12.66 -25.98 9.31
CA ASP A 219 12.84 -26.52 10.66
C ASP A 219 13.67 -25.56 11.51
N ALA A 220 14.67 -24.91 10.88
CA ALA A 220 15.41 -23.82 11.49
C ALA A 220 14.52 -22.60 11.76
N GLY A 221 13.66 -22.19 10.81
CA GLY A 221 12.71 -21.10 10.99
C GLY A 221 11.72 -21.34 12.14
N LEU A 222 11.17 -22.55 12.24
CA LEU A 222 10.34 -22.99 13.36
C LEU A 222 11.14 -23.08 14.67
N GLY A 223 12.40 -23.48 14.60
CA GLY A 223 13.34 -23.43 15.73
C GLY A 223 13.46 -22.03 16.30
N TRP A 224 13.70 -21.02 15.45
CA TRP A 224 13.74 -19.61 15.86
C TRP A 224 12.41 -19.11 16.42
N PHE A 225 11.29 -19.56 15.87
CA PHE A 225 9.96 -19.23 16.41
C PHE A 225 9.71 -19.87 17.80
N LYS A 226 10.16 -21.10 18.02
CA LYS A 226 10.12 -21.76 19.34
C LYS A 226 11.04 -21.05 20.33
N GLU A 227 12.24 -20.66 19.91
CA GLU A 227 13.18 -19.92 20.74
C GLU A 227 12.64 -18.55 21.13
N MET A 228 11.98 -17.84 20.21
CA MET A 228 11.27 -16.59 20.49
C MET A 228 10.30 -16.75 21.66
N LYS A 229 9.46 -17.79 21.62
CA LYS A 229 8.52 -18.12 22.71
C LYS A 229 9.25 -18.50 24.00
N ALA A 230 10.30 -19.32 23.92
CA ALA A 230 11.09 -19.76 25.07
C ALA A 230 11.81 -18.60 25.79
N LYS A 231 12.19 -17.55 25.05
CA LYS A 231 12.78 -16.31 25.59
C LYS A 231 11.74 -15.34 26.13
N GLY A 232 10.45 -15.70 26.11
CA GLY A 232 9.35 -14.85 26.56
C GLY A 232 9.01 -13.69 25.63
N VAL A 233 9.48 -13.73 24.37
CA VAL A 233 9.15 -12.71 23.37
C VAL A 233 7.84 -13.13 22.69
N VAL A 234 6.78 -12.35 22.91
CA VAL A 234 5.44 -12.66 22.38
C VAL A 234 5.40 -12.44 20.87
N PRO A 235 5.07 -13.47 20.07
CA PRO A 235 4.87 -13.31 18.63
C PRO A 235 3.73 -12.35 18.31
N ASN A 236 3.93 -11.52 17.29
CA ASN A 236 2.92 -10.61 16.78
C ASN A 236 2.45 -10.99 15.37
N VAL A 237 1.49 -10.24 14.83
CA VAL A 237 0.93 -10.43 13.48
C VAL A 237 2.01 -10.56 12.40
N VAL A 238 3.09 -9.75 12.47
CA VAL A 238 4.21 -9.80 11.51
C VAL A 238 4.93 -11.15 11.57
N SER A 239 5.08 -11.71 12.76
CA SER A 239 5.76 -12.99 13.00
C SER A 239 4.98 -14.14 12.36
N PHE A 240 3.68 -14.21 12.63
CA PHE A 240 2.79 -15.21 12.01
C PHE A 240 2.66 -15.03 10.51
N ASN A 241 2.45 -13.80 10.02
CA ASN A 241 2.35 -13.54 8.58
C ASN A 241 3.64 -13.94 7.83
N THR A 242 4.80 -13.82 8.46
CA THR A 242 6.08 -14.28 7.90
C THR A 242 6.13 -15.79 7.76
N LEU A 243 5.69 -16.53 8.79
CA LEU A 243 5.57 -17.99 8.77
C LEU A 243 4.56 -18.46 7.71
N ILE A 244 3.35 -17.90 7.70
CA ILE A 244 2.27 -18.27 6.77
C ILE A 244 2.74 -18.07 5.32
N LYS A 245 3.22 -16.87 4.96
CA LYS A 245 3.79 -16.59 3.63
C LYS A 245 4.91 -17.57 3.27
N GLY A 246 5.76 -17.86 4.25
CA GLY A 246 6.90 -18.74 4.08
C GLY A 246 6.49 -20.18 3.74
N PHE A 247 5.51 -20.73 4.44
CA PHE A 247 4.95 -22.07 4.16
C PHE A 247 4.24 -22.12 2.80
N PHE A 248 3.46 -21.08 2.48
CA PHE A 248 2.66 -21.02 1.26
C PHE A 248 3.50 -20.91 -0.01
N ARG A 249 4.62 -20.16 0.03
CA ARG A 249 5.60 -20.09 -1.07
C ARG A 249 6.16 -21.44 -1.53
N GLN A 250 6.11 -22.43 -0.66
CA GLN A 250 6.60 -23.79 -0.95
C GLN A 250 5.47 -24.82 -0.94
N LYS A 251 4.23 -24.35 -1.11
CA LYS A 251 3.03 -25.18 -1.24
C LYS A 251 2.72 -26.05 0.00
N LYS A 252 3.31 -25.73 1.15
CA LYS A 252 3.03 -26.36 2.46
C LYS A 252 1.83 -25.72 3.14
N PHE A 253 0.68 -25.77 2.49
CA PHE A 253 -0.50 -25.01 2.92
C PHE A 253 -1.06 -25.50 4.26
N LYS A 254 -1.00 -26.81 4.54
CA LYS A 254 -1.55 -27.37 5.79
C LYS A 254 -0.85 -26.79 7.02
N GLU A 255 0.48 -26.68 6.95
CA GLU A 255 1.32 -26.10 7.98
C GLU A 255 1.06 -24.60 8.11
N GLY A 256 0.97 -23.86 6.99
CA GLY A 256 0.63 -22.44 7.00
C GLY A 256 -0.76 -22.15 7.61
N ILE A 257 -1.76 -22.97 7.30
CA ILE A 257 -3.10 -22.90 7.93
C ILE A 257 -3.02 -23.24 9.41
N GLY A 258 -2.21 -24.23 9.80
CA GLY A 258 -1.93 -24.56 11.20
C GLY A 258 -1.38 -23.37 11.98
N VAL A 259 -0.44 -22.62 11.38
CA VAL A 259 0.10 -21.39 11.97
C VAL A 259 -0.97 -20.30 12.10
N ALA A 260 -1.87 -20.16 11.11
CA ALA A 260 -2.98 -19.21 11.20
C ALA A 260 -3.97 -19.56 12.32
N ARG A 261 -4.18 -20.85 12.60
CA ARG A 261 -4.97 -21.30 13.76
C ARG A 261 -4.23 -21.06 15.07
N GLU A 262 -2.94 -21.37 15.14
CA GLU A 262 -2.10 -21.09 16.33
C GLU A 262 -2.09 -19.60 16.67
N MET A 263 -2.13 -18.72 15.66
CA MET A 263 -2.26 -17.28 15.82
C MET A 263 -3.55 -16.91 16.58
N LEU A 264 -4.68 -17.56 16.26
CA LEU A 264 -5.96 -17.34 16.95
C LEU A 264 -5.96 -17.92 18.35
N ASP A 265 -5.40 -19.10 18.54
CA ASP A 265 -5.33 -19.75 19.85
C ASP A 265 -4.47 -18.95 20.85
N MET A 266 -3.49 -18.20 20.35
CA MET A 266 -2.70 -17.24 21.13
C MET A 266 -3.39 -15.87 21.32
N GLY A 267 -4.61 -15.68 20.82
CA GLY A 267 -5.36 -14.43 20.93
C GLY A 267 -4.81 -13.30 20.05
N CYS A 268 -4.01 -13.62 19.02
CA CYS A 268 -3.50 -12.64 18.08
C CYS A 268 -4.52 -12.39 16.97
N ILE A 269 -5.03 -11.16 16.88
CA ILE A 269 -6.07 -10.76 15.93
C ILE A 269 -5.52 -10.74 14.51
N PHE A 270 -6.28 -11.23 13.53
CA PHE A 270 -5.84 -11.14 12.14
C PHE A 270 -5.80 -9.70 11.66
N SER A 271 -4.81 -9.42 10.81
CA SER A 271 -4.79 -8.20 10.00
C SER A 271 -5.45 -8.46 8.66
N VAL A 272 -5.85 -7.38 7.96
CA VAL A 272 -6.30 -7.46 6.56
C VAL A 272 -5.24 -8.21 5.73
N ALA A 273 -3.96 -7.88 5.93
CA ALA A 273 -2.85 -8.57 5.29
C ALA A 273 -2.80 -10.08 5.59
N THR A 274 -3.19 -10.54 6.79
CA THR A 274 -3.25 -11.97 7.13
C THR A 274 -4.29 -12.68 6.26
N CYS A 275 -5.49 -12.11 6.15
CA CYS A 275 -6.56 -12.68 5.35
C CYS A 275 -6.24 -12.61 3.85
N GLU A 276 -5.61 -11.53 3.38
CA GLU A 276 -5.12 -11.39 2.01
C GLU A 276 -4.07 -12.44 1.64
N ILE A 277 -3.13 -12.77 2.54
CA ILE A 277 -2.15 -13.84 2.31
C ILE A 277 -2.87 -15.17 2.12
N LEU A 278 -3.80 -15.49 3.04
CA LEU A 278 -4.56 -16.73 3.01
C LEU A 278 -5.37 -16.85 1.72
N MET A 279 -6.11 -15.80 1.38
CA MET A 279 -6.98 -15.76 0.21
C MET A 279 -6.19 -15.81 -1.10
N ASN A 280 -5.19 -14.94 -1.27
CA ASN A 280 -4.43 -14.85 -2.52
C ASN A 280 -3.73 -16.17 -2.85
N ASP A 281 -3.04 -16.77 -1.89
CA ASP A 281 -2.21 -17.94 -2.15
C ASP A 281 -3.07 -19.21 -2.31
N LEU A 282 -4.12 -19.39 -1.50
CA LEU A 282 -5.02 -20.56 -1.63
C LEU A 282 -5.90 -20.48 -2.88
N CYS A 283 -6.42 -19.31 -3.23
CA CYS A 283 -7.21 -19.14 -4.46
C CYS A 283 -6.36 -19.34 -5.71
N LYS A 284 -5.12 -18.80 -5.75
CA LYS A 284 -4.19 -18.98 -6.89
C LYS A 284 -3.85 -20.45 -7.16
N GLU A 285 -3.76 -21.26 -6.11
CA GLU A 285 -3.43 -22.69 -6.21
C GLU A 285 -4.69 -23.56 -6.39
N GLY A 286 -5.85 -22.93 -6.64
CA GLY A 286 -7.10 -23.61 -6.94
C GLY A 286 -7.76 -24.27 -5.74
N ARG A 287 -7.33 -23.98 -4.50
CA ARG A 287 -7.89 -24.51 -3.25
C ARG A 287 -9.04 -23.66 -2.71
N VAL A 288 -9.92 -23.23 -3.62
CA VAL A 288 -11.00 -22.26 -3.37
C VAL A 288 -12.01 -22.78 -2.35
N SER A 289 -12.43 -24.04 -2.45
CA SER A 289 -13.42 -24.63 -1.55
C SER A 289 -12.90 -24.83 -0.11
N GLU A 290 -11.59 -24.99 0.06
CA GLU A 290 -10.98 -25.02 1.39
C GLU A 290 -10.84 -23.62 1.96
N MET A 291 -10.46 -22.64 1.13
CA MET A 291 -10.40 -21.24 1.54
C MET A 291 -11.77 -20.72 1.99
N SER A 292 -12.86 -21.10 1.32
CA SER A 292 -14.21 -20.73 1.76
C SER A 292 -14.57 -21.32 3.12
N GLY A 293 -14.25 -22.59 3.36
CA GLY A 293 -14.44 -23.22 4.67
C GLY A 293 -13.62 -22.54 5.77
N LEU A 294 -12.35 -22.23 5.50
CA LEU A 294 -11.47 -21.53 6.44
C LEU A 294 -11.97 -20.11 6.75
N LEU A 295 -12.40 -19.36 5.74
CA LEU A 295 -12.90 -18.01 5.95
C LEU A 295 -14.15 -18.03 6.84
N MET A 296 -15.04 -19.00 6.65
CA MET A 296 -16.21 -19.19 7.52
C MET A 296 -15.82 -19.61 8.94
N GLU A 297 -14.82 -20.48 9.11
CA GLU A 297 -14.25 -20.84 10.42
C GLU A 297 -13.76 -19.58 11.15
N PHE A 298 -12.95 -18.76 10.46
CA PHE A 298 -12.36 -17.53 11.02
C PHE A 298 -13.39 -16.44 11.28
N LEU A 299 -14.39 -16.30 10.41
CA LEU A 299 -15.53 -15.41 10.62
C LEU A 299 -16.31 -15.78 11.88
N ARG A 300 -16.57 -17.07 12.09
CA ARG A 300 -17.29 -17.57 13.26
C ARG A 300 -16.51 -17.34 14.57
N LYS A 301 -15.18 -17.42 14.51
CA LYS A 301 -14.26 -17.09 15.61
C LYS A 301 -14.04 -15.58 15.82
N GLY A 302 -14.65 -14.71 15.00
CA GLY A 302 -14.46 -13.27 15.11
C GLY A 302 -13.05 -12.79 14.72
N ALA A 303 -12.34 -13.57 13.91
CA ALA A 303 -10.98 -13.28 13.50
C ALA A 303 -10.88 -12.31 12.32
N ILE A 304 -11.94 -12.16 11.53
CA ILE A 304 -11.90 -11.35 10.31
C ILE A 304 -11.91 -9.86 10.67
N PRO A 305 -10.91 -9.09 10.24
CA PRO A 305 -10.80 -7.67 10.55
C PRO A 305 -11.76 -6.83 9.72
N ASP A 306 -12.17 -5.69 10.27
CA ASP A 306 -12.95 -4.68 9.56
C ASP A 306 -12.16 -4.15 8.36
N GLY A 307 -12.84 -3.93 7.24
CA GLY A 307 -12.23 -3.49 5.98
C GLY A 307 -11.65 -4.61 5.12
N PHE A 308 -11.70 -5.87 5.56
CA PHE A 308 -11.39 -7.00 4.70
C PHE A 308 -12.54 -7.28 3.71
N ASP A 309 -12.19 -7.45 2.43
CA ASP A 309 -13.13 -7.77 1.37
C ASP A 309 -12.84 -9.16 0.76
N CYS A 310 -13.90 -9.89 0.39
CA CYS A 310 -13.81 -11.27 -0.09
C CYS A 310 -13.91 -11.40 -1.62
N LEU A 311 -13.69 -10.31 -2.37
CA LEU A 311 -13.80 -10.22 -3.83
C LEU A 311 -13.13 -11.39 -4.55
N ILE A 312 -11.84 -11.64 -4.28
CA ILE A 312 -11.05 -12.68 -4.95
C ILE A 312 -11.69 -14.06 -4.78
N LEU A 313 -12.26 -14.33 -3.60
CA LEU A 313 -12.89 -15.61 -3.31
C LEU A 313 -14.26 -15.72 -3.97
N VAL A 314 -15.03 -14.63 -4.03
CA VAL A 314 -16.30 -14.56 -4.75
C VAL A 314 -16.08 -14.76 -6.25
N GLU A 315 -15.12 -14.07 -6.86
CA GLU A 315 -14.72 -14.27 -8.27
C GLU A 315 -14.35 -15.74 -8.53
N ALA A 316 -13.53 -16.32 -7.66
CA ALA A 316 -13.07 -17.70 -7.81
C ALA A 316 -14.19 -18.75 -7.63
N LEU A 317 -15.17 -18.49 -6.75
CA LEU A 317 -16.34 -19.35 -6.57
C LEU A 317 -17.33 -19.21 -7.73
N SER A 318 -17.56 -17.99 -8.21
CA SER A 318 -18.40 -17.72 -9.38
C SER A 318 -17.85 -18.39 -10.64
N ALA A 319 -16.55 -18.32 -10.88
CA ALA A 319 -15.89 -19.01 -11.99
C ALA A 319 -16.00 -20.55 -11.93
N ARG A 320 -16.27 -21.12 -10.75
CA ARG A 320 -16.47 -22.56 -10.53
C ARG A 320 -17.95 -22.98 -10.55
N GLY A 321 -18.88 -22.03 -10.70
CA GLY A 321 -20.31 -22.27 -10.57
C GLY A 321 -20.77 -22.53 -9.13
N GLU A 322 -19.89 -22.37 -8.13
CA GLU A 322 -20.21 -22.54 -6.70
C GLU A 322 -20.81 -21.25 -6.09
N VAL A 323 -21.65 -20.54 -6.86
CA VAL A 323 -22.22 -19.22 -6.50
C VAL A 323 -23.05 -19.23 -5.22
N GLY A 324 -23.65 -20.38 -4.87
CA GLY A 324 -24.40 -20.54 -3.62
C GLY A 324 -23.51 -20.35 -2.38
N LYS A 325 -22.29 -20.90 -2.40
CA LYS A 325 -21.34 -20.72 -1.29
C LYS A 325 -20.85 -19.27 -1.19
N ALA A 326 -20.68 -18.60 -2.34
CA ALA A 326 -20.33 -17.19 -2.36
C ALA A 326 -21.44 -16.32 -1.74
N LEU A 327 -22.71 -16.63 -2.05
CA LEU A 327 -23.87 -15.96 -1.44
C LEU A 327 -23.98 -16.20 0.06
N GLU A 328 -23.83 -17.44 0.52
CA GLU A 328 -23.80 -17.79 1.95
C GLU A 328 -22.73 -16.99 2.71
N MET A 329 -21.54 -16.85 2.10
CA MET A 329 -20.42 -16.12 2.68
C MET A 329 -20.70 -14.63 2.80
N VAL A 330 -21.17 -13.97 1.73
CA VAL A 330 -21.51 -12.54 1.76
C VAL A 330 -22.61 -12.26 2.79
N ASN A 331 -23.60 -13.15 2.88
CA ASN A 331 -24.65 -13.05 3.90
C ASN A 331 -24.07 -13.18 5.32
N ALA A 332 -23.19 -14.15 5.56
CA ALA A 332 -22.57 -14.34 6.86
C ALA A 332 -21.67 -13.15 7.28
N PHE A 333 -20.97 -12.52 6.33
CA PHE A 333 -20.20 -11.30 6.58
C PHE A 333 -21.11 -10.17 7.08
N TRP A 334 -22.23 -9.94 6.41
CA TRP A 334 -23.20 -8.94 6.83
C TRP A 334 -23.88 -9.27 8.16
N ASP A 335 -24.16 -10.54 8.44
CA ASP A 335 -24.77 -10.96 9.71
C ASP A 335 -23.81 -10.76 10.90
N LYS A 336 -22.49 -10.75 10.64
CA LYS A 336 -21.45 -10.38 11.60
C LYS A 336 -21.13 -8.89 11.63
N GLY A 337 -21.78 -8.08 10.81
CA GLY A 337 -21.58 -6.63 10.74
C GLY A 337 -20.34 -6.21 9.94
N ILE A 338 -19.70 -7.10 9.19
CA ILE A 338 -18.56 -6.78 8.34
C ILE A 338 -19.07 -6.17 7.03
N SER A 339 -18.53 -5.02 6.66
CA SER A 339 -18.87 -4.36 5.40
C SER A 339 -18.22 -5.08 4.22
N VAL A 340 -19.03 -5.53 3.27
CA VAL A 340 -18.59 -6.08 1.97
C VAL A 340 -18.63 -4.97 0.92
N SER A 341 -17.68 -4.94 -0.02
CA SER A 341 -17.64 -3.91 -1.05
C SER A 341 -18.77 -4.03 -2.08
N ILE A 342 -19.08 -2.92 -2.75
CA ILE A 342 -20.04 -2.90 -3.86
C ILE A 342 -19.55 -3.80 -4.99
N VAL A 343 -18.24 -3.78 -5.28
CA VAL A 343 -17.63 -4.58 -6.36
C VAL A 343 -17.86 -6.08 -6.10
N THR A 344 -17.59 -6.56 -4.89
CA THR A 344 -17.83 -7.97 -4.51
C THR A 344 -19.27 -8.39 -4.72
N CYS A 345 -20.22 -7.53 -4.34
CA CYS A 345 -21.63 -7.84 -4.50
C CYS A 345 -22.08 -7.78 -5.97
N SER A 346 -21.59 -6.81 -6.76
CA SER A 346 -21.84 -6.74 -8.21
C SER A 346 -21.32 -7.99 -8.93
N THR A 347 -20.10 -8.44 -8.61
CA THR A 347 -19.52 -9.69 -9.14
C THR A 347 -20.35 -10.91 -8.75
N LEU A 348 -20.90 -10.94 -7.53
CA LEU A 348 -21.78 -12.01 -7.10
C LEU A 348 -23.12 -11.99 -7.85
N ILE A 349 -23.71 -10.80 -8.08
CA ILE A 349 -24.92 -10.65 -8.91
C ILE A 349 -24.66 -11.20 -10.33
N GLU A 350 -23.54 -10.82 -10.95
CA GLU A 350 -23.16 -11.33 -12.26
C GLU A 350 -22.99 -12.87 -12.26
N GLY A 351 -22.33 -13.43 -11.24
CA GLY A 351 -22.21 -14.87 -11.05
C GLY A 351 -23.57 -15.59 -10.93
N LEU A 352 -24.50 -15.03 -10.16
CA LEU A 352 -25.86 -15.56 -9.99
C LEU A 352 -26.66 -15.50 -11.28
N ARG A 353 -26.56 -14.40 -12.02
CA ARG A 353 -27.19 -14.23 -13.35
C ARG A 353 -26.70 -15.28 -14.34
N ASN A 354 -25.39 -15.46 -14.45
CA ASN A 354 -24.77 -16.45 -15.33
C ASN A 354 -25.13 -17.90 -14.94
N SER A 355 -25.46 -18.14 -13.67
CA SER A 355 -25.92 -19.44 -13.17
C SER A 355 -27.44 -19.64 -13.26
N GLY A 356 -28.19 -18.69 -13.85
CA GLY A 356 -29.65 -18.73 -13.97
C GLY A 356 -30.41 -18.53 -12.65
N LYS A 357 -29.72 -18.17 -11.56
CA LYS A 357 -30.30 -18.01 -10.23
C LYS A 357 -30.82 -16.59 -10.00
N ILE A 358 -31.73 -16.15 -10.87
CA ILE A 358 -32.23 -14.76 -10.88
C ILE A 358 -32.91 -14.38 -9.56
N ASP A 359 -33.66 -15.29 -8.94
CA ASP A 359 -34.31 -15.01 -7.65
C ASP A 359 -33.32 -14.71 -6.52
N GLU A 360 -32.18 -15.39 -6.50
CA GLU A 360 -31.11 -15.11 -5.55
C GLU A 360 -30.44 -13.75 -5.86
N ALA A 361 -30.28 -13.41 -7.13
CA ALA A 361 -29.72 -12.13 -7.57
C ALA A 361 -30.60 -10.94 -7.19
N VAL A 362 -31.92 -11.05 -7.36
CA VAL A 362 -32.89 -10.02 -6.95
C VAL A 362 -32.85 -9.81 -5.44
N ARG A 363 -32.91 -10.89 -4.65
CA ARG A 363 -32.82 -10.79 -3.18
C ARG A 363 -31.50 -10.15 -2.72
N LEU A 364 -30.40 -10.48 -3.39
CA LEU A 364 -29.10 -9.87 -3.10
C LEU A 364 -29.12 -8.37 -3.38
N MET A 365 -29.68 -7.95 -4.52
CA MET A 365 -29.81 -6.53 -4.89
C MET A 365 -30.67 -5.73 -3.89
N GLU A 366 -31.81 -6.28 -3.47
CA GLU A 366 -32.67 -5.66 -2.46
C GLU A 366 -31.90 -5.45 -1.15
N ARG A 367 -31.18 -6.49 -0.70
CA ARG A 367 -30.39 -6.44 0.54
C ARG A 367 -29.23 -5.44 0.45
N MET A 368 -28.57 -5.32 -0.70
CA MET A 368 -27.56 -4.27 -0.94
C MET A 368 -28.17 -2.87 -0.82
N THR A 369 -29.35 -2.70 -1.40
CA THR A 369 -30.11 -1.44 -1.42
C THR A 369 -30.54 -1.02 -0.01
N ASP A 370 -30.94 -1.99 0.83
CA ASP A 370 -31.26 -1.77 2.24
C ASP A 370 -30.05 -1.35 3.08
N LYS A 371 -28.86 -1.86 2.75
CA LYS A 371 -27.59 -1.45 3.36
C LYS A 371 -27.06 -0.10 2.85
N GLY A 372 -27.79 0.57 1.95
CA GLY A 372 -27.42 1.87 1.40
C GLY A 372 -26.33 1.81 0.33
N MET A 373 -26.11 0.63 -0.27
CA MET A 373 -25.16 0.46 -1.36
C MET A 373 -25.83 0.82 -2.69
N ILE A 374 -25.26 1.79 -3.41
CA ILE A 374 -25.75 2.17 -4.74
C ILE A 374 -24.99 1.35 -5.79
N LEU A 375 -25.71 0.46 -6.47
CA LEU A 375 -25.19 -0.32 -7.58
C LEU A 375 -24.90 0.57 -8.79
N ASP A 376 -23.92 0.16 -9.60
CA ASP A 376 -23.64 0.78 -10.87
C ASP A 376 -24.74 0.47 -11.89
N ARG A 377 -24.94 1.40 -12.83
CA ARG A 377 -26.02 1.32 -13.84
C ARG A 377 -25.95 0.05 -14.68
N ILE A 378 -24.74 -0.42 -14.97
CA ILE A 378 -24.53 -1.60 -15.82
C ILE A 378 -25.11 -2.82 -15.13
N THR A 379 -24.69 -3.12 -13.89
CA THR A 379 -25.19 -4.27 -13.12
C THR A 379 -26.71 -4.25 -12.94
N CYS A 380 -27.29 -3.07 -12.64
CA CYS A 380 -28.74 -2.91 -12.54
C CYS A 380 -29.45 -3.21 -13.87
N ASN A 381 -29.06 -2.55 -14.96
CA ASN A 381 -29.69 -2.69 -16.28
C ASN A 381 -29.65 -4.15 -16.75
N CYS A 382 -28.52 -4.80 -16.55
CA CYS A 382 -28.33 -6.22 -16.81
C CYS A 382 -29.32 -7.13 -16.07
N LEU A 383 -29.52 -6.92 -14.75
CA LEU A 383 -30.49 -7.72 -13.99
C LEU A 383 -31.93 -7.44 -14.41
N LEU A 384 -32.26 -6.18 -14.74
CA LEU A 384 -33.57 -5.80 -15.26
C LEU A 384 -33.84 -6.44 -16.63
N GLU A 385 -32.84 -6.49 -17.51
CA GLU A 385 -32.94 -7.13 -18.82
C GLU A 385 -33.19 -8.62 -18.69
N ASP A 386 -32.51 -9.31 -17.77
CA ASP A 386 -32.77 -10.72 -17.49
C ASP A 386 -34.21 -10.93 -17.02
N LEU A 387 -34.69 -10.15 -16.04
CA LEU A 387 -36.07 -10.25 -15.54
C LEU A 387 -37.12 -10.03 -16.64
N CYS A 388 -36.93 -9.02 -17.49
CA CYS A 388 -37.77 -8.80 -18.67
C CYS A 388 -37.71 -9.98 -19.65
N GLY A 389 -36.54 -10.59 -19.83
CA GLY A 389 -36.34 -11.80 -20.65
C GLY A 389 -37.14 -13.01 -20.14
N TYR A 390 -37.27 -13.16 -18.82
CA TYR A 390 -38.08 -14.20 -18.18
C TYR A 390 -39.59 -13.89 -18.08
N GLY A 391 -40.05 -12.75 -18.62
CA GLY A 391 -41.45 -12.34 -18.52
C GLY A 391 -41.87 -11.83 -17.13
N ARG A 392 -40.91 -11.33 -16.35
CA ARG A 392 -41.11 -10.78 -15.00
C ARG A 392 -40.93 -9.26 -14.98
N THR A 393 -41.42 -8.55 -16.01
CA THR A 393 -41.16 -7.10 -16.16
C THR A 393 -41.72 -6.25 -15.01
N VAL A 394 -42.84 -6.64 -14.37
CA VAL A 394 -43.33 -5.94 -13.17
C VAL A 394 -42.35 -5.99 -12.01
N GLU A 395 -41.71 -7.13 -11.81
CA GLU A 395 -40.75 -7.27 -10.74
C GLU A 395 -39.49 -6.46 -11.03
N ALA A 396 -39.06 -6.43 -12.30
CA ALA A 396 -38.01 -5.55 -12.76
C ALA A 396 -38.36 -4.07 -12.47
N ASP A 397 -39.58 -3.64 -12.77
CA ASP A 397 -40.03 -2.28 -12.51
C ASP A 397 -40.08 -1.94 -11.01
N ARG A 398 -40.59 -2.86 -10.18
CA ARG A 398 -40.56 -2.73 -8.71
C ARG A 398 -39.14 -2.57 -8.18
N LEU A 399 -38.20 -3.36 -8.70
CA LEU A 399 -36.79 -3.33 -8.31
C LEU A 399 -36.13 -2.00 -8.70
N ARG A 400 -36.42 -1.47 -9.90
CA ARG A 400 -36.01 -0.12 -10.33
C ARG A 400 -36.51 0.94 -9.34
N VAL A 401 -37.80 0.93 -9.03
CA VAL A 401 -38.41 1.92 -8.13
C VAL A 401 -37.80 1.84 -6.73
N LEU A 402 -37.52 0.64 -6.22
CA LEU A 402 -36.82 0.45 -4.94
C LEU A 402 -35.41 1.04 -4.98
N ALA A 403 -34.65 0.75 -6.03
CA ALA A 403 -33.30 1.28 -6.22
C ALA A 403 -33.32 2.83 -6.30
N MET A 404 -34.29 3.42 -7.02
CA MET A 404 -34.44 4.87 -7.16
C MET A 404 -34.63 5.56 -5.81
N LYS A 405 -35.48 5.00 -4.93
CA LYS A 405 -35.71 5.54 -3.58
C LYS A 405 -34.44 5.64 -2.73
N LYS A 406 -33.41 4.88 -3.07
CA LYS A 406 -32.14 4.80 -2.33
C LYS A 406 -30.97 5.45 -3.07
N GLY A 407 -31.25 6.19 -4.15
CA GLY A 407 -30.27 7.02 -4.85
C GLY A 407 -29.77 6.48 -6.19
N PHE A 408 -30.32 5.36 -6.68
CA PHE A 408 -30.06 4.92 -8.05
C PHE A 408 -30.65 5.92 -9.06
N GLN A 409 -29.88 6.25 -10.10
CA GLN A 409 -30.28 7.17 -11.16
C GLN A 409 -30.45 6.39 -12.47
N PRO A 410 -31.68 6.05 -12.87
CA PRO A 410 -31.97 5.40 -14.14
C PRO A 410 -31.50 6.25 -15.32
N ASP A 411 -31.17 5.60 -16.43
CA ASP A 411 -30.86 6.27 -17.69
C ASP A 411 -31.79 5.81 -18.81
N ASN A 412 -31.58 6.36 -20.02
CA ASN A 412 -32.32 5.98 -21.22
C ASN A 412 -32.32 4.46 -21.48
N VAL A 413 -31.23 3.76 -21.10
CA VAL A 413 -31.12 2.31 -21.28
C VAL A 413 -32.00 1.60 -20.25
N THR A 414 -31.98 2.03 -18.99
CA THR A 414 -32.85 1.48 -17.92
C THR A 414 -34.33 1.54 -18.32
N PHE A 415 -34.82 2.71 -18.73
CA PHE A 415 -36.22 2.87 -19.14
C PHE A 415 -36.52 2.10 -20.43
N GLY A 416 -35.60 2.11 -21.40
CA GLY A 416 -35.75 1.37 -22.66
C GLY A 416 -35.87 -0.14 -22.48
N ILE A 417 -35.16 -0.73 -21.50
CA ILE A 417 -35.25 -2.15 -21.15
C ILE A 417 -36.66 -2.50 -20.65
N LEU A 418 -37.22 -1.70 -19.75
CA LEU A 418 -38.55 -1.93 -19.17
C LEU A 418 -39.67 -1.73 -20.20
N VAL A 419 -39.61 -0.68 -21.01
CA VAL A 419 -40.59 -0.45 -22.09
C VAL A 419 -40.60 -1.63 -23.07
N ARG A 420 -39.42 -2.12 -23.46
CA ARG A 420 -39.30 -3.31 -24.30
C ARG A 420 -39.87 -4.56 -23.63
N GLY A 421 -39.61 -4.75 -22.33
CA GLY A 421 -40.18 -5.84 -21.54
C GLY A 421 -41.71 -5.81 -21.52
N PHE A 422 -42.30 -4.67 -21.17
CA PHE A 422 -43.75 -4.50 -21.10
C PHE A 422 -44.44 -4.64 -22.46
N SER A 423 -43.81 -4.15 -23.54
CA SER A 423 -44.30 -4.37 -24.91
C SER A 423 -44.29 -5.84 -25.31
N LYS A 424 -43.25 -6.60 -24.95
CA LYS A 424 -43.17 -8.05 -25.22
C LYS A 424 -44.22 -8.84 -24.45
N GLU A 425 -44.51 -8.46 -23.21
CA GLU A 425 -45.54 -9.08 -22.37
C GLU A 425 -46.97 -8.62 -22.71
N GLY A 426 -47.16 -7.65 -23.62
CA GLY A 426 -48.47 -7.10 -23.98
C GLY A 426 -49.08 -6.18 -22.90
N ARG A 427 -48.28 -5.77 -21.90
CA ARG A 427 -48.72 -4.97 -20.74
C ARG A 427 -48.62 -3.48 -21.01
N ARG A 428 -49.37 -3.03 -22.00
CA ARG A 428 -49.29 -1.67 -22.56
C ARG A 428 -49.41 -0.55 -21.52
N ARG A 429 -50.42 -0.60 -20.64
CA ARG A 429 -50.69 0.48 -19.66
C ARG A 429 -49.52 0.72 -18.71
N GLU A 430 -48.75 -0.31 -18.40
CA GLU A 430 -47.58 -0.19 -17.53
C GLU A 430 -46.37 0.34 -18.31
N GLY A 431 -46.21 -0.09 -19.57
CA GLY A 431 -45.22 0.50 -20.48
C GLY A 431 -45.41 1.99 -20.72
N GLU A 432 -46.65 2.46 -20.89
CA GLU A 432 -46.98 3.89 -21.04
C GLU A 432 -46.58 4.69 -19.78
N LYS A 433 -46.89 4.19 -18.57
CA LYS A 433 -46.47 4.83 -17.32
C LYS A 433 -44.95 4.97 -17.20
N VAL A 434 -44.20 3.95 -17.61
CA VAL A 434 -42.74 3.99 -17.57
C VAL A 434 -42.17 5.01 -18.56
N VAL A 435 -42.84 5.25 -19.69
CA VAL A 435 -42.46 6.32 -20.64
C VAL A 435 -42.78 7.70 -20.06
N ASP A 436 -43.92 7.86 -19.41
CA ASP A 436 -44.28 9.12 -18.74
C ASP A 436 -43.24 9.45 -17.64
N GLU A 437 -42.88 8.46 -16.81
CA GLU A 437 -41.82 8.61 -15.80
C GLU A 437 -40.44 8.92 -16.40
N MET A 438 -40.16 8.44 -17.61
CA MET A 438 -38.93 8.75 -18.34
C MET A 438 -38.91 10.22 -18.77
N LEU A 439 -40.04 10.74 -19.25
CA LEU A 439 -40.18 12.14 -19.65
C LEU A 439 -40.11 13.08 -18.43
N ASP A 440 -40.73 12.69 -17.30
CA ASP A 440 -40.65 13.42 -16.03
C ASP A 440 -39.22 13.49 -15.48
N ALA A 441 -38.36 12.55 -15.85
CA ALA A 441 -36.93 12.54 -15.51
C ALA A 441 -36.04 13.32 -16.50
N ASP A 442 -36.62 14.13 -17.39
CA ASP A 442 -35.94 14.87 -18.47
C ASP A 442 -35.16 13.96 -19.45
N LEU A 443 -35.55 12.68 -19.56
CA LEU A 443 -34.93 11.71 -20.46
C LEU A 443 -35.75 11.56 -21.74
N ILE A 444 -35.11 11.82 -22.89
CA ILE A 444 -35.79 11.74 -24.19
C ILE A 444 -35.81 10.29 -24.69
N PRO A 445 -36.99 9.68 -24.92
CA PRO A 445 -37.08 8.32 -25.44
C PRO A 445 -36.44 8.25 -26.83
N ASN A 446 -35.52 7.30 -27.01
CA ASN A 446 -34.91 7.10 -28.32
C ASN A 446 -35.92 6.47 -29.30
N ILE A 447 -35.62 6.55 -30.60
CA ILE A 447 -36.49 6.02 -31.67
C ILE A 447 -36.83 4.54 -31.45
N ALA A 448 -35.90 3.75 -30.89
CA ALA A 448 -36.15 2.35 -30.59
C ALA A 448 -37.18 2.16 -29.46
N THR A 449 -37.13 2.97 -28.40
CA THR A 449 -38.12 2.96 -27.31
C THR A 449 -39.52 3.29 -27.82
N TYR A 450 -39.66 4.33 -28.65
CA TYR A 450 -40.93 4.67 -29.29
C TYR A 450 -41.42 3.57 -30.23
N ASN A 451 -40.55 3.02 -31.09
CA ASN A 451 -40.91 1.95 -32.02
C ASN A 451 -41.36 0.68 -31.28
N HIS A 452 -40.73 0.31 -30.17
CA HIS A 452 -41.15 -0.84 -29.36
C HIS A 452 -42.51 -0.63 -28.68
N LEU A 453 -42.83 0.59 -28.26
CA LEU A 453 -44.18 0.91 -27.77
C LEU A 453 -45.20 0.80 -28.90
N MET A 454 -44.87 1.33 -30.08
CA MET A 454 -45.73 1.30 -31.28
C MET A 454 -45.94 -0.11 -31.85
N ASP A 455 -44.93 -0.98 -31.83
CA ASP A 455 -45.05 -2.38 -32.26
C ASP A 455 -45.97 -3.19 -31.32
N GLY A 456 -45.94 -2.87 -30.01
CA GLY A 456 -46.90 -3.40 -29.04
C GLY A 456 -48.36 -3.05 -29.39
N LEU A 457 -48.60 -1.88 -30.00
CA LEU A 457 -49.93 -1.47 -30.50
C LEU A 457 -50.44 -2.36 -31.64
N ARG A 458 -49.52 -2.92 -32.44
CA ARG A 458 -49.84 -3.71 -33.63
C ARG A 458 -50.12 -5.19 -33.30
N ILE A 459 -49.65 -5.66 -32.16
CA ILE A 459 -49.89 -7.03 -31.66
C ILE A 459 -51.21 -7.08 -30.88
N GLY A 460 -51.55 -6.05 -30.11
CA GLY A 460 -52.84 -5.95 -29.41
C GLY A 460 -54.06 -5.83 -30.34
N SER A 461 -53.89 -5.24 -31.53
CA SER A 461 -54.97 -5.06 -32.51
C SER A 461 -55.32 -6.32 -33.31
N LYS A 462 -54.54 -7.41 -33.22
CA LYS A 462 -54.88 -8.71 -33.82
C LYS A 462 -55.78 -9.60 -32.94
N SER A 463 -56.14 -9.16 -31.74
CA SER A 463 -57.07 -9.87 -30.85
C SER A 463 -58.55 -9.44 -31.03
N TYR A 464 -58.81 -8.51 -31.96
CA TYR A 464 -60.15 -8.05 -32.34
C TYR A 464 -60.31 -8.02 -33.86
N SER A 465 -60.20 -9.18 -34.51
CA SER A 465 -60.66 -9.38 -35.88
C SER A 465 -61.01 -10.83 -36.14
#